data_AF-Q1EP58-F1
#
_entry.id   AF-Q1EP58-F1
#
_cell.length_a   1.000
_cell.length_b   1.000
_cell.length_c   1.000
_cell.angle_alpha   90.00
_cell.angle_beta   90.00
_cell.angle_gamma   90.00
#
_symmetry.space_group_name_H-M   'P 1'
#
loop_
_entity.id
_entity.type
_entity.pdbx_description
1 polymer ?
#
loop_
_entity_poly.entity_id
_entity_poly.type
_entity_poly.pdbx_seq_one_letter_code
_entity_poly.pdbx_strand_id
1 'polypeptide(L)'
;MCRRLLTSSLVLALLCFPAIGSNLTRLPDDEVDALKKIAVTLGKTGWDFNVDPCNNETNWITGKDDNVTCNCNYNNNTVCHITTIDFTRNYLNGTIPVEWATLPLMNLSLLGNRLSGEIPQWIGNLTNLKNLDLEANQFTGHLPRELGELLNLETLHLSSNTFSGNLPVDLAKLNKIQDFRINDNRFNGKIPERIFQNWTYLYRLEMQASGFEGPSPSGIAFLKNLTELRISDINGTMSFPQLSASKKWRSLILRNCGLSGGIPEYIGNFDLKYL
;
A
#
# COMPACT_ATOMS: atom_id res chain seq x y z
N MET A 1 -26.74 33.94 2.91
CA MET A 1 -26.08 35.19 3.36
C MET A 1 -27.16 36.26 3.54
N CYS A 2 -27.59 36.57 4.78
CA CYS A 2 -28.61 37.61 5.02
C CYS A 2 -27.98 39.00 4.85
N ARG A 3 -28.43 39.78 3.84
CA ARG A 3 -28.09 41.21 3.76
C ARG A 3 -29.17 42.03 4.45
N ARG A 4 -28.73 42.96 5.32
CA ARG A 4 -29.59 43.97 5.97
C ARG A 4 -29.89 45.09 4.97
N LEU A 5 -31.16 45.36 4.73
CA LEU A 5 -31.63 46.60 4.11
C LEU A 5 -32.31 47.44 5.19
N LEU A 6 -31.78 48.64 5.43
CA LEU A 6 -32.34 49.65 6.34
C LEU A 6 -33.14 50.65 5.50
N THR A 7 -34.47 50.60 5.58
CA THR A 7 -35.34 51.77 5.34
C THR A 7 -36.56 51.70 6.27
N SER A 8 -37.11 52.87 6.57
CA SER A 8 -37.98 53.17 7.70
C SER A 8 -39.37 52.52 7.65
N SER A 9 -39.91 52.29 8.86
CA SER A 9 -41.32 51.98 9.22
C SER A 9 -41.85 50.57 8.91
N LEU A 10 -42.05 49.81 10.01
CA LEU A 10 -42.91 48.65 10.24
C LEU A 10 -42.93 47.49 9.22
N VAL A 11 -42.24 46.42 9.62
CA VAL A 11 -42.55 44.96 9.60
C VAL A 11 -41.26 44.21 9.26
N LEU A 12 -40.64 43.64 10.29
CA LEU A 12 -39.41 42.85 10.16
C LEU A 12 -39.74 41.45 9.64
N ALA A 13 -40.01 41.32 8.34
CA ALA A 13 -40.10 40.02 7.69
C ALA A 13 -38.69 39.51 7.38
N LEU A 14 -38.19 38.57 8.19
CA LEU A 14 -37.03 37.77 7.87
C LEU A 14 -37.39 36.84 6.69
N LEU A 15 -37.20 37.33 5.46
CA LEU A 15 -37.21 36.48 4.28
C LEU A 15 -35.91 35.67 4.27
N CYS A 16 -35.92 34.53 4.97
CA CYS A 16 -35.01 33.44 4.68
C CYS A 16 -35.42 32.86 3.32
N PHE A 17 -34.82 33.37 2.25
CA PHE A 17 -34.76 32.58 1.03
C PHE A 17 -34.02 31.28 1.37
N PRO A 18 -34.54 30.10 0.97
CA PRO A 18 -33.68 28.92 0.94
C PRO A 18 -32.47 29.33 0.11
N ALA A 19 -31.28 29.24 0.70
CA ALA A 19 -30.09 29.22 -0.12
C ALA A 19 -30.37 28.14 -1.18
N ILE A 20 -30.31 28.51 -2.46
CA ILE A 20 -30.28 27.52 -3.53
C ILE A 20 -29.09 26.64 -3.15
N GLY A 21 -29.39 25.47 -2.61
CA GLY A 21 -28.37 24.55 -2.15
C GLY A 21 -27.57 24.19 -3.37
N SER A 22 -26.35 24.72 -3.49
CA SER A 22 -25.34 24.00 -4.23
C SER A 22 -25.31 22.62 -3.59
N ASN A 23 -25.55 21.57 -4.38
CA ASN A 23 -25.30 20.20 -3.93
C ASN A 23 -23.83 20.17 -3.48
N LEU A 24 -23.61 20.34 -2.18
CA LEU A 24 -22.28 20.34 -1.59
C LEU A 24 -21.80 18.91 -1.69
N THR A 25 -20.85 18.70 -2.59
CA THR A 25 -20.09 17.46 -2.69
C THR A 25 -19.49 17.18 -1.31
N ARG A 26 -19.87 16.04 -0.72
CA ARG A 26 -19.46 15.68 0.64
C ARG A 26 -19.17 14.19 0.76
N LEU A 27 -18.42 13.83 1.80
CA LEU A 27 -18.31 12.43 2.21
C LEU A 27 -19.64 11.90 2.79
N PRO A 28 -19.94 10.61 2.57
CA PRO A 28 -20.94 9.88 3.34
C PRO A 28 -20.63 9.88 4.84
N ASP A 29 -21.67 9.97 5.68
CA ASP A 29 -21.53 10.05 7.14
C ASP A 29 -20.83 8.80 7.72
N ASP A 30 -21.01 7.63 7.10
CA ASP A 30 -20.36 6.37 7.47
C ASP A 30 -18.84 6.37 7.20
N GLU A 31 -18.37 7.02 6.13
CA GLU A 31 -16.93 7.19 5.90
C GLU A 31 -16.32 8.15 6.92
N VAL A 32 -17.02 9.24 7.26
CA VAL A 32 -16.59 10.17 8.32
C VAL A 32 -16.48 9.46 9.67
N ASP A 33 -17.46 8.62 10.02
CA ASP A 33 -17.43 7.86 11.26
C ASP A 33 -16.35 6.75 11.25
N ALA A 34 -16.07 6.14 10.09
CA ALA A 34 -14.95 5.22 9.93
C ALA A 34 -13.62 5.90 10.27
N LEU A 35 -13.40 7.13 9.82
CA LEU A 35 -12.15 7.88 10.06
C LEU A 35 -11.94 8.23 11.54
N LYS A 36 -13.01 8.58 12.25
CA LYS A 36 -12.94 8.79 13.70
C LYS A 36 -12.47 7.52 14.43
N LYS A 37 -13.01 6.36 14.04
CA LYS A 37 -12.62 5.06 14.64
C LYS A 37 -11.21 4.63 14.25
N ILE A 38 -10.81 4.88 12.99
CA ILE A 38 -9.44 4.68 12.50
C ILE A 38 -8.46 5.45 13.39
N ALA A 39 -8.73 6.72 13.66
CA ALA A 39 -7.85 7.55 14.48
C ALA A 39 -7.69 7.05 15.92
N VAL A 40 -8.81 6.64 16.54
CA VAL A 40 -8.78 6.01 17.86
C VAL A 40 -7.91 4.76 17.84
N THR A 41 -8.09 3.90 16.85
CA THR A 41 -7.33 2.65 16.70
C THR A 41 -5.84 2.89 16.47
N LEU A 42 -5.49 3.96 15.74
CA LEU A 42 -4.11 4.38 15.48
C LEU A 42 -3.48 5.22 16.61
N GLY A 43 -4.21 5.38 17.73
CA GLY A 43 -3.80 6.11 18.92
C GLY A 43 -3.61 7.62 18.71
N LYS A 44 -4.39 8.21 17.80
CA LYS A 44 -4.35 9.65 17.51
C LYS A 44 -5.53 10.37 18.14
N THR A 45 -5.20 11.25 19.07
CA THR A 45 -6.18 12.04 19.85
C THR A 45 -6.24 13.51 19.44
N GLY A 46 -5.30 13.97 18.61
CA GLY A 46 -5.20 15.37 18.16
C GLY A 46 -5.52 15.58 16.67
N TRP A 47 -6.11 14.60 16.01
CA TRP A 47 -6.61 14.73 14.63
C TRP A 47 -8.03 15.32 14.68
N ASP A 48 -8.34 16.27 13.81
CA ASP A 48 -9.65 16.93 13.78
C ASP A 48 -10.52 16.34 12.67
N PHE A 49 -11.54 15.55 13.04
CA PHE A 49 -12.50 14.93 12.12
C PHE A 49 -13.79 15.74 11.94
N ASN A 50 -13.83 16.99 12.43
CA ASN A 50 -14.97 17.88 12.19
C ASN A 50 -14.85 18.62 10.85
N VAL A 51 -13.70 18.50 10.18
CA VAL A 51 -13.42 19.05 8.85
C VAL A 51 -13.62 17.95 7.80
N ASP A 52 -14.18 18.28 6.64
CA ASP A 52 -14.30 17.35 5.52
C ASP A 52 -12.95 17.28 4.77
N PRO A 53 -12.27 16.13 4.73
CA PRO A 53 -10.96 15.99 4.09
C PRO A 53 -11.04 16.10 2.56
N CYS A 54 -12.25 16.04 1.99
CA CYS A 54 -12.50 16.06 0.56
C CYS A 54 -12.90 17.43 0.04
N ASN A 55 -13.15 18.39 0.94
CA ASN A 55 -13.36 19.79 0.60
C ASN A 55 -12.07 20.54 0.94
N ASN A 56 -11.63 21.48 0.09
CA ASN A 56 -10.35 22.22 0.12
C ASN A 56 -10.01 23.00 1.44
N GLU A 57 -10.66 22.70 2.56
CA GLU A 57 -10.37 23.18 3.90
C GLU A 57 -9.26 22.30 4.53
N THR A 58 -8.02 22.62 4.17
CA THR A 58 -6.75 22.37 4.87
C THR A 58 -6.68 21.29 5.96
N ASN A 59 -5.82 20.29 5.69
CA ASN A 59 -4.91 19.56 6.58
C ASN A 59 -5.46 19.07 7.92
N TRP A 60 -6.19 17.94 7.87
CA TRP A 60 -6.54 17.04 8.98
C TRP A 60 -5.41 16.68 9.95
N ILE A 61 -4.17 16.81 9.49
CA ILE A 61 -2.95 16.57 10.25
C ILE A 61 -2.06 17.78 10.01
N THR A 62 -1.70 18.48 11.08
CA THR A 62 -0.81 19.64 11.00
C THR A 62 0.55 19.24 10.40
N GLY A 63 0.94 19.85 9.28
CA GLY A 63 2.30 19.76 8.72
C GLY A 63 2.52 18.81 7.53
N LYS A 64 1.48 18.21 6.95
CA LYS A 64 1.54 17.49 5.66
C LYS A 64 0.31 17.83 4.83
N ASP A 65 0.51 18.14 3.55
CA ASP A 65 -0.53 18.75 2.72
C ASP A 65 -1.57 17.75 2.15
N ASP A 66 -1.33 16.43 2.13
CA ASP A 66 -2.26 15.46 1.52
C ASP A 66 -2.20 14.06 2.18
N ASN A 67 -2.80 13.89 3.38
CA ASN A 67 -2.83 12.59 4.06
C ASN A 67 -4.07 11.75 3.76
N VAL A 68 -5.12 12.36 3.23
CA VAL A 68 -6.35 11.69 2.78
C VAL A 68 -6.76 12.32 1.45
N THR A 69 -7.01 11.50 0.44
CA THR A 69 -7.47 11.96 -0.88
C THR A 69 -8.78 11.29 -1.23
N CYS A 70 -9.67 12.06 -1.84
CA CYS A 70 -11.00 11.61 -2.21
C CYS A 70 -11.23 11.69 -3.71
N ASN A 71 -12.10 10.81 -4.21
CA ASN A 71 -12.66 10.92 -5.53
C ASN A 71 -14.12 11.36 -5.41
N CYS A 72 -14.40 12.55 -5.92
CA CYS A 72 -15.72 13.19 -5.85
C CYS A 72 -16.51 13.14 -7.14
N ASN A 73 -16.15 12.24 -8.07
CA ASN A 73 -16.80 12.12 -9.37
C ASN A 73 -18.01 11.17 -9.37
N TYR A 74 -18.54 10.83 -8.19
CA TYR A 74 -19.66 9.92 -8.06
C TYR A 74 -20.99 10.69 -8.07
N ASN A 75 -22.03 10.06 -8.62
CA ASN A 75 -23.40 10.58 -8.67
C ASN A 75 -23.47 12.04 -9.18
N ASN A 76 -22.99 12.30 -10.41
CA ASN A 76 -22.93 13.66 -10.98
C ASN A 76 -22.17 14.65 -10.10
N ASN A 77 -21.03 14.22 -9.56
CA ASN A 77 -20.14 15.00 -8.70
C ASN A 77 -20.76 15.45 -7.37
N THR A 78 -21.68 14.67 -6.81
CA THR A 78 -22.35 15.00 -5.54
C THR A 78 -21.86 14.16 -4.36
N VAL A 79 -21.17 13.06 -4.61
CA VAL A 79 -20.65 12.16 -3.57
C VAL A 79 -19.14 12.00 -3.71
N CYS A 80 -18.43 12.16 -2.59
CA CYS A 80 -17.02 11.83 -2.46
C CYS A 80 -16.83 10.48 -1.81
N HIS A 81 -15.77 9.78 -2.18
CA HIS A 81 -15.31 8.57 -1.50
C HIS A 81 -13.82 8.66 -1.23
N ILE A 82 -13.36 8.16 -0.09
CA ILE A 82 -11.95 8.13 0.28
C ILE A 82 -11.24 7.05 -0.53
N THR A 83 -10.28 7.47 -1.34
CA THR A 83 -9.52 6.59 -2.21
C THR A 83 -8.08 6.43 -1.77
N THR A 84 -7.53 7.39 -1.03
CA THR A 84 -6.14 7.36 -0.56
C THR A 84 -6.08 7.71 0.91
N ILE A 85 -5.35 6.91 1.67
CA ILE A 85 -4.87 7.24 3.01
C ILE A 85 -3.35 7.12 2.98
N ASP A 86 -2.66 8.23 3.21
CA ASP A 86 -1.21 8.28 3.39
C ASP A 86 -0.89 8.82 4.78
N PHE A 87 -0.64 7.89 5.70
CA PHE A 87 -0.16 8.21 7.04
C PHE A 87 1.33 7.89 7.23
N THR A 88 2.13 8.00 6.17
CA THR A 88 3.58 7.83 6.23
C THR A 88 4.22 8.71 7.31
N ARG A 89 5.00 8.10 8.20
CA ARG A 89 5.82 8.76 9.23
C ARG A 89 5.03 9.69 10.15
N ASN A 90 3.89 9.21 10.65
CA ASN A 90 3.01 9.94 11.54
C ASN A 90 3.13 9.54 13.01
N TYR A 91 4.13 8.74 13.40
CA TYR A 91 4.28 8.22 14.78
C TYR A 91 3.02 7.50 15.27
N LEU A 92 2.30 6.82 14.38
CA LEU A 92 1.11 6.04 14.73
C LEU A 92 1.49 4.82 15.56
N ASN A 93 0.59 4.40 16.44
CA ASN A 93 0.69 3.16 17.21
C ASN A 93 -0.62 2.35 17.05
N GLY A 94 -0.74 1.21 17.72
CA GLY A 94 -1.94 0.37 17.61
C GLY A 94 -1.83 -0.65 16.47
N THR A 95 -2.96 -0.94 15.82
CA THR A 95 -3.12 -2.02 14.82
C THR A 95 -3.84 -1.52 13.56
N ILE A 96 -3.94 -2.37 12.54
CA ILE A 96 -4.75 -2.10 11.33
C ILE A 96 -6.25 -2.04 11.73
N PRO A 97 -6.96 -0.91 11.52
CA PRO A 97 -8.38 -0.75 11.89
C PRO A 97 -9.33 -1.45 10.92
N VAL A 98 -10.34 -2.15 11.45
CA VAL A 98 -11.33 -2.90 10.65
C VAL A 98 -12.17 -2.01 9.74
N GLU A 99 -12.32 -0.75 10.10
CA GLU A 99 -13.07 0.26 9.35
C GLU A 99 -12.49 0.53 7.95
N TRP A 100 -11.22 0.22 7.69
CA TRP A 100 -10.71 0.28 6.32
C TRP A 100 -11.44 -0.67 5.37
N ALA A 101 -11.96 -1.80 5.86
CA ALA A 101 -12.67 -2.78 5.05
C ALA A 101 -13.94 -2.21 4.38
N THR A 102 -14.49 -1.10 4.89
CA THR A 102 -15.68 -0.45 4.33
C THR A 102 -15.35 0.68 3.36
N LEU A 103 -14.09 1.11 3.27
CA LEU A 103 -13.67 2.21 2.43
C LEU A 103 -13.22 1.70 1.04
N PRO A 104 -13.54 2.42 -0.05
CA PRO A 104 -13.14 2.03 -1.40
C PRO A 104 -11.68 2.44 -1.72
N LEU A 105 -10.75 2.09 -0.82
CA LEU A 105 -9.35 2.50 -0.90
C LEU A 105 -8.67 1.93 -2.15
N MET A 106 -7.93 2.80 -2.82
CA MET A 106 -7.01 2.48 -3.90
C MET A 106 -5.56 2.55 -3.44
N ASN A 107 -5.25 3.42 -2.48
CA ASN A 107 -3.90 3.61 -1.94
C ASN A 107 -3.95 3.66 -0.41
N LEU A 108 -3.14 2.83 0.24
CA LEU A 108 -2.96 2.83 1.68
C LEU A 108 -1.48 2.79 2.00
N SER A 109 -0.97 3.85 2.62
CA SER A 109 0.41 3.92 3.12
C SER A 109 0.43 4.20 4.62
N LEU A 110 1.12 3.33 5.35
CA LEU A 110 1.42 3.43 6.77
C LEU A 110 2.93 3.40 7.03
N LEU A 111 3.73 3.69 6.00
CA LEU A 111 5.18 3.60 6.02
C LEU A 111 5.80 4.33 7.22
N GLY A 112 6.70 3.67 7.94
CA GLY A 112 7.52 4.32 8.97
C GLY A 112 6.73 4.77 10.20
N ASN A 113 5.90 3.87 10.75
CA ASN A 113 5.16 4.10 12.00
C ASN A 113 5.58 3.08 13.08
N ARG A 114 4.80 2.96 14.15
CA ARG A 114 4.99 1.98 15.24
C ARG A 114 3.79 1.06 15.37
N LEU A 115 3.16 0.72 14.24
CA LEU A 115 2.00 -0.17 14.20
C LEU A 115 2.44 -1.61 14.44
N SER A 116 1.59 -2.37 15.11
CA SER A 116 1.86 -3.74 15.55
C SER A 116 0.66 -4.66 15.27
N GLY A 117 0.75 -5.92 15.68
CA GLY A 117 -0.25 -6.95 15.39
C GLY A 117 -0.05 -7.62 14.03
N GLU A 118 -1.05 -8.36 13.58
CA GLU A 118 -1.03 -9.10 12.31
C GLU A 118 -1.76 -8.35 11.20
N ILE A 119 -1.49 -8.72 9.94
CA ILE A 119 -2.37 -8.31 8.83
C ILE A 119 -3.66 -9.13 8.93
N PRO A 120 -4.83 -8.50 9.11
CA PRO A 120 -6.08 -9.23 9.30
C PRO A 120 -6.61 -9.82 7.99
N GLN A 121 -7.34 -10.93 8.07
CA GLN A 121 -7.90 -11.62 6.91
C GLN A 121 -8.86 -10.74 6.09
N TRP A 122 -9.60 -9.83 6.74
CA TRP A 122 -10.49 -8.91 6.03
C TRP A 122 -9.76 -7.95 5.08
N ILE A 123 -8.42 -7.89 5.09
CA ILE A 123 -7.64 -7.12 4.12
C ILE A 123 -8.05 -7.46 2.68
N GLY A 124 -8.44 -8.71 2.41
CA GLY A 124 -8.91 -9.16 1.09
C GLY A 124 -10.18 -8.46 0.60
N ASN A 125 -10.92 -7.76 1.47
CA ASN A 125 -12.09 -6.98 1.08
C ASN A 125 -11.73 -5.68 0.36
N LEU A 126 -10.48 -5.21 0.46
CA LEU A 126 -9.98 -3.99 -0.19
C LEU A 126 -9.73 -4.22 -1.70
N THR A 127 -10.72 -4.72 -2.42
CA THR A 127 -10.58 -5.19 -3.81
C THR A 127 -10.20 -4.10 -4.82
N ASN A 128 -10.39 -2.82 -4.47
CA ASN A 128 -9.96 -1.66 -5.28
C ASN A 128 -8.49 -1.27 -5.06
N LEU A 129 -7.83 -1.86 -4.06
CA LEU A 129 -6.50 -1.47 -3.64
C LEU A 129 -5.46 -1.76 -4.72
N LYS A 130 -4.69 -0.73 -5.06
CA LYS A 130 -3.57 -0.77 -5.98
C LYS A 130 -2.24 -0.71 -5.26
N ASN A 131 -2.16 0.07 -4.19
CA ASN A 131 -0.92 0.30 -3.46
C ASN A 131 -1.12 0.04 -1.97
N LEU A 132 -0.34 -0.89 -1.42
CA LEU A 132 -0.30 -1.20 0.00
C LEU A 132 1.15 -1.07 0.50
N ASP A 133 1.39 -0.06 1.33
CA ASP A 133 2.68 0.17 1.96
C ASP A 133 2.56 0.09 3.49
N LEU A 134 3.13 -0.97 4.06
CA LEU A 134 3.22 -1.24 5.49
C LEU A 134 4.67 -1.26 5.98
N GLU A 135 5.61 -0.78 5.16
CA GLU A 135 7.05 -0.86 5.42
C GLU A 135 7.45 -0.10 6.70
N ALA A 136 8.50 -0.57 7.36
CA ALA A 136 9.08 0.05 8.56
C ALA A 136 8.05 0.24 9.69
N ASN A 137 7.47 -0.87 10.13
CA ASN A 137 6.56 -0.96 11.27
C ASN A 137 6.99 -2.13 12.20
N GLN A 138 6.10 -2.54 13.10
CA GLN A 138 6.30 -3.62 14.06
C GLN A 138 5.27 -4.75 13.85
N PHE A 139 4.81 -4.93 12.60
CA PHE A 139 3.85 -5.99 12.28
C PHE A 139 4.48 -7.39 12.47
N THR A 140 3.65 -8.34 12.86
CA THR A 140 4.01 -9.71 13.28
C THR A 140 3.10 -10.72 12.60
N GLY A 141 3.28 -12.01 12.90
CA GLY A 141 2.39 -13.08 12.43
C GLY A 141 2.68 -13.51 11.00
N HIS A 142 1.73 -14.24 10.41
CA HIS A 142 1.82 -14.76 9.05
C HIS A 142 1.16 -13.80 8.05
N LEU A 143 1.58 -13.83 6.79
CA LEU A 143 0.82 -13.16 5.74
C LEU A 143 -0.47 -13.95 5.47
N PRO A 144 -1.66 -13.32 5.58
CA PRO A 144 -2.92 -14.00 5.28
C PRO A 144 -3.02 -14.31 3.79
N ARG A 145 -3.63 -15.45 3.45
CA ARG A 145 -3.87 -15.85 2.05
C ARG A 145 -4.77 -14.85 1.32
N GLU A 146 -5.60 -14.12 2.06
CA GLU A 146 -6.54 -13.12 1.59
C GLU A 146 -5.84 -11.93 0.92
N LEU A 147 -4.53 -11.73 1.13
CA LEU A 147 -3.75 -10.80 0.30
C LEU A 147 -3.81 -11.17 -1.20
N GLY A 148 -3.99 -12.45 -1.53
CA GLY A 148 -4.17 -12.91 -2.92
C GLY A 148 -5.50 -12.49 -3.56
N GLU A 149 -6.46 -11.97 -2.79
CA GLU A 149 -7.75 -11.48 -3.31
C GLU A 149 -7.67 -10.02 -3.80
N LEU A 150 -6.54 -9.34 -3.55
CA LEU A 150 -6.28 -7.96 -4.00
C LEU A 150 -5.88 -7.93 -5.47
N LEU A 151 -6.77 -8.35 -6.38
CA LEU A 151 -6.47 -8.55 -7.80
C LEU A 151 -6.07 -7.26 -8.56
N ASN A 152 -6.31 -6.08 -7.96
CA ASN A 152 -5.89 -4.79 -8.50
C ASN A 152 -4.53 -4.31 -7.97
N LEU A 153 -3.89 -5.08 -7.08
CA LEU A 153 -2.66 -4.67 -6.41
C LEU A 153 -1.49 -4.59 -7.40
N GLU A 154 -0.88 -3.42 -7.45
CA GLU A 154 0.28 -3.07 -8.27
C GLU A 154 1.54 -2.97 -7.41
N THR A 155 1.43 -2.50 -6.16
CA THR A 155 2.55 -2.43 -5.21
C THR A 155 2.21 -3.03 -3.85
N LEU A 156 3.16 -3.80 -3.31
CA LEU A 156 3.06 -4.40 -1.98
C LEU A 156 4.41 -4.28 -1.27
N HIS A 157 4.49 -3.36 -0.31
CA HIS A 157 5.69 -3.09 0.47
C HIS A 157 5.46 -3.49 1.93
N LEU A 158 6.19 -4.50 2.37
CA LEU A 158 6.09 -5.09 3.72
C LEU A 158 7.45 -5.11 4.42
N SER A 159 8.48 -4.48 3.84
CA SER A 159 9.85 -4.57 4.33
C SER A 159 9.98 -4.04 5.76
N SER A 160 11.03 -4.45 6.47
CA SER A 160 11.37 -3.93 7.81
C SER A 160 10.20 -4.07 8.79
N ASN A 161 9.73 -5.30 8.95
CA ASN A 161 8.73 -5.70 9.93
C ASN A 161 9.22 -6.99 10.63
N THR A 162 8.34 -7.70 11.32
CA THR A 162 8.64 -8.99 11.94
C THR A 162 7.69 -10.10 11.48
N PHE A 163 7.22 -10.01 10.22
CA PHE A 163 6.41 -11.07 9.60
C PHE A 163 7.18 -12.38 9.57
N SER A 164 6.45 -13.49 9.68
CA SER A 164 7.02 -14.83 9.82
C SER A 164 6.22 -15.90 9.08
N GLY A 165 6.75 -17.12 9.06
CA GLY A 165 6.15 -18.24 8.35
C GLY A 165 6.42 -18.22 6.85
N ASN A 166 5.70 -19.05 6.11
CA ASN A 166 5.85 -19.19 4.66
C ASN A 166 5.07 -18.10 3.91
N LEU A 167 5.53 -17.75 2.70
CA LEU A 167 4.74 -16.95 1.78
C LEU A 167 3.49 -17.73 1.31
N PRO A 168 2.29 -17.13 1.35
CA PRO A 168 1.08 -17.79 0.87
C PRO A 168 1.12 -17.95 -0.65
N VAL A 169 0.80 -19.15 -1.14
CA VAL A 169 0.77 -19.45 -2.59
C VAL A 169 -0.28 -18.63 -3.34
N ASP A 170 -1.30 -18.15 -2.63
CA ASP A 170 -2.35 -17.26 -3.16
C ASP A 170 -1.82 -15.93 -3.71
N LEU A 171 -0.62 -15.49 -3.32
CA LEU A 171 0.02 -14.32 -3.94
C LEU A 171 0.26 -14.50 -5.45
N ALA A 172 0.24 -15.74 -5.96
CA ALA A 172 0.26 -16.03 -7.40
C ALA A 172 -0.96 -15.46 -8.15
N LYS A 173 -2.04 -15.10 -7.46
CA LYS A 173 -3.24 -14.46 -8.05
C LYS A 173 -3.00 -12.99 -8.41
N LEU A 174 -1.99 -12.34 -7.84
CA LEU A 174 -1.66 -10.92 -8.02
C LEU A 174 -1.05 -10.65 -9.40
N ASN A 175 -1.84 -10.76 -10.46
CA ASN A 175 -1.38 -10.68 -11.84
C ASN A 175 -1.06 -9.24 -12.33
N LYS A 176 -1.33 -8.22 -11.52
CA LYS A 176 -0.98 -6.81 -11.79
C LYS A 176 0.21 -6.30 -10.98
N ILE A 177 0.82 -7.13 -10.13
CA ILE A 177 1.91 -6.70 -9.27
C ILE A 177 3.13 -6.25 -10.09
N GLN A 178 3.71 -5.13 -9.68
CA GLN A 178 4.81 -4.44 -10.36
C GLN A 178 6.02 -4.29 -9.42
N ASP A 179 5.77 -3.95 -8.15
CA ASP A 179 6.80 -3.73 -7.13
C ASP A 179 6.44 -4.50 -5.85
N PHE A 180 7.23 -5.53 -5.54
CA PHE A 180 7.01 -6.40 -4.39
C PHE A 180 8.26 -6.41 -3.51
N ARG A 181 8.12 -5.95 -2.25
CA ARG A 181 9.23 -5.85 -1.29
C ARG A 181 8.84 -6.41 0.06
N ILE A 182 9.63 -7.35 0.54
CA ILE A 182 9.38 -8.04 1.82
C ILE A 182 10.66 -8.19 2.65
N ASN A 183 11.70 -7.40 2.33
CA ASN A 183 13.01 -7.45 2.97
C ASN A 183 12.93 -7.34 4.49
N ASP A 184 13.98 -7.80 5.18
CA ASP A 184 14.17 -7.52 6.62
C ASP A 184 12.95 -7.95 7.46
N ASN A 185 12.55 -9.20 7.26
CA ASN A 185 11.48 -9.88 8.01
C ASN A 185 12.01 -11.22 8.56
N ARG A 186 11.13 -12.02 9.16
CA ARG A 186 11.46 -13.32 9.78
C ARG A 186 10.70 -14.47 9.09
N PHE A 187 10.51 -14.37 7.78
CA PHE A 187 9.94 -15.45 6.98
C PHE A 187 10.79 -16.72 7.07
N ASN A 188 10.21 -17.84 6.66
CA ASN A 188 10.91 -19.12 6.61
C ASN A 188 10.39 -19.97 5.45
N GLY A 189 10.97 -21.16 5.32
CA GLY A 189 10.64 -22.09 4.25
C GLY A 189 11.05 -21.58 2.87
N LYS A 190 10.48 -22.20 1.84
CA LYS A 190 10.84 -21.95 0.44
C LYS A 190 9.95 -20.88 -0.18
N ILE A 191 10.52 -20.10 -1.10
CA ILE A 191 9.75 -19.19 -1.94
C ILE A 191 8.89 -20.02 -2.92
N PRO A 192 7.56 -19.87 -2.96
CA PRO A 192 6.72 -20.70 -3.83
C PRO A 192 6.90 -20.32 -5.31
N GLU A 193 7.46 -21.23 -6.12
CA GLU A 193 7.73 -21.02 -7.56
C GLU A 193 6.52 -20.51 -8.36
N ARG A 194 5.32 -20.92 -7.95
CA ARG A 194 4.07 -20.55 -8.62
C ARG A 194 3.78 -19.05 -8.61
N ILE A 195 4.32 -18.28 -7.65
CA ILE A 195 4.08 -16.83 -7.59
C ILE A 195 4.63 -16.12 -8.83
N PHE A 196 5.73 -16.60 -9.41
CA PHE A 196 6.37 -15.96 -10.56
C PHE A 196 5.73 -16.29 -11.91
N GLN A 197 4.81 -17.26 -11.96
CA GLN A 197 4.15 -17.64 -13.22
C GLN A 197 3.22 -16.54 -13.75
N ASN A 198 2.64 -15.74 -12.85
CA ASN A 198 1.61 -14.76 -13.19
C ASN A 198 2.06 -13.29 -13.04
N TRP A 199 3.23 -13.04 -12.45
CA TRP A 199 3.75 -11.70 -12.17
C TRP A 199 4.42 -11.08 -13.40
N THR A 200 3.71 -11.03 -14.53
CA THR A 200 4.25 -10.62 -15.83
C THR A 200 4.60 -9.13 -15.90
N TYR A 201 4.05 -8.31 -15.00
CA TYR A 201 4.32 -6.87 -14.89
C TYR A 201 5.42 -6.52 -13.88
N LEU A 202 5.94 -7.50 -13.13
CA LEU A 202 6.89 -7.23 -12.05
C LEU A 202 8.20 -6.64 -12.60
N TYR A 203 8.54 -5.45 -12.12
CA TYR A 203 9.79 -4.77 -12.45
C TYR A 203 10.76 -4.68 -11.27
N ARG A 204 10.27 -4.76 -10.03
CA ARG A 204 11.08 -4.74 -8.80
C ARG A 204 10.69 -5.88 -7.87
N LEU A 205 11.70 -6.66 -7.46
CA LEU A 205 11.56 -7.75 -6.50
C LEU A 205 12.66 -7.65 -5.45
N GLU A 206 12.27 -7.49 -4.19
CA GLU A 206 13.20 -7.45 -3.07
C GLU A 206 12.76 -8.39 -1.94
N MET A 207 13.59 -9.38 -1.62
CA MET A 207 13.30 -10.43 -0.62
C MET A 207 14.51 -10.75 0.28
N GLN A 208 15.37 -9.76 0.50
CA GLN A 208 16.65 -9.90 1.20
C GLN A 208 16.46 -10.07 2.72
N ALA A 209 17.43 -10.68 3.40
CA ALA A 209 17.49 -10.78 4.87
C ALA A 209 16.16 -11.21 5.52
N SER A 210 15.48 -12.19 4.93
CA SER A 210 14.11 -12.57 5.29
C SER A 210 13.97 -13.97 5.86
N GLY A 211 15.04 -14.77 5.93
CA GLY A 211 15.03 -16.13 6.50
C GLY A 211 14.60 -17.26 5.54
N PHE A 212 14.49 -16.98 4.23
CA PHE A 212 14.12 -17.98 3.23
C PHE A 212 15.19 -19.08 3.05
N GLU A 213 14.71 -20.28 2.74
CA GLU A 213 15.50 -21.49 2.54
C GLU A 213 15.37 -22.07 1.12
N GLY A 214 16.30 -22.94 0.75
CA GLY A 214 16.30 -23.66 -0.52
C GLY A 214 16.88 -22.81 -1.66
N PRO A 215 17.10 -23.37 -2.86
CA PRO A 215 17.63 -22.58 -3.96
C PRO A 215 16.65 -21.45 -4.32
N SER A 216 17.19 -20.31 -4.78
CA SER A 216 16.36 -19.23 -5.32
C SER A 216 15.41 -19.77 -6.40
N PRO A 217 14.17 -19.29 -6.46
CA PRO A 217 13.15 -19.82 -7.36
C PRO A 217 13.54 -19.61 -8.83
N SER A 218 13.62 -20.72 -9.55
CA SER A 218 13.87 -20.76 -11.00
C SER A 218 12.83 -19.96 -11.80
N GLY A 219 11.63 -19.78 -11.24
CA GLY A 219 10.54 -18.99 -11.80
C GLY A 219 10.88 -17.52 -12.01
N ILE A 220 11.93 -16.98 -11.38
CA ILE A 220 12.44 -15.62 -11.67
C ILE A 220 12.77 -15.47 -13.17
N ALA A 221 13.15 -16.55 -13.86
CA ALA A 221 13.40 -16.52 -15.30
C ALA A 221 12.18 -16.15 -16.16
N PHE A 222 10.95 -16.28 -15.62
CA PHE A 222 9.72 -15.89 -16.31
C PHE A 222 9.43 -14.38 -16.22
N LEU A 223 10.14 -13.64 -15.36
CA LEU A 223 9.90 -12.22 -15.10
C LEU A 223 10.59 -11.33 -16.14
N LYS A 224 9.95 -11.17 -17.30
CA LYS A 224 10.50 -10.44 -18.46
C LYS A 224 10.70 -8.94 -18.23
N ASN A 225 9.94 -8.35 -17.31
CA ASN A 225 9.96 -6.92 -17.03
C ASN A 225 10.88 -6.56 -15.85
N LEU A 226 11.54 -7.56 -15.23
CA LEU A 226 12.35 -7.36 -14.03
C LEU A 226 13.56 -6.48 -14.34
N THR A 227 13.69 -5.38 -13.60
CA THR A 227 14.81 -4.43 -13.73
C THR A 227 15.60 -4.27 -12.44
N GLU A 228 14.98 -4.60 -11.31
CA GLU A 228 15.55 -4.48 -9.97
C GLU A 228 15.30 -5.78 -9.21
N LEU A 229 16.37 -6.52 -8.92
CA LEU A 229 16.32 -7.77 -8.18
C LEU A 229 17.28 -7.70 -7.00
N ARG A 230 16.75 -7.90 -5.80
CA ARG A 230 17.55 -7.98 -4.57
C ARG A 230 17.16 -9.22 -3.79
N ILE A 231 18.07 -10.19 -3.75
CA ILE A 231 17.91 -11.42 -2.97
C ILE A 231 19.19 -11.61 -2.17
N SER A 232 19.04 -11.86 -0.87
CA SER A 232 20.18 -12.22 -0.02
C SER A 232 19.83 -13.29 1.00
N ASP A 233 20.88 -13.93 1.51
CA ASP A 233 20.83 -14.81 2.69
C ASP A 233 19.87 -15.99 2.52
N ILE A 234 19.79 -16.50 1.29
CA ILE A 234 19.05 -17.71 0.98
C ILE A 234 19.99 -18.91 1.17
N ASN A 235 19.64 -19.81 2.09
CA ASN A 235 20.45 -20.98 2.41
C ASN A 235 20.24 -22.10 1.38
N GLY A 236 21.34 -22.68 0.86
CA GLY A 236 21.33 -23.75 -0.13
C GLY A 236 22.22 -23.44 -1.33
N THR A 237 22.58 -24.46 -2.12
CA THR A 237 23.31 -24.28 -3.37
C THR A 237 22.33 -23.98 -4.49
N MET A 238 22.58 -22.92 -5.26
CA MET A 238 21.81 -22.60 -6.46
C MET A 238 22.71 -22.34 -7.67
N SER A 239 22.20 -22.60 -8.87
CA SER A 239 22.80 -22.07 -10.09
C SER A 239 22.38 -20.61 -10.28
N PHE A 240 23.19 -19.85 -11.00
CA PHE A 240 22.85 -18.46 -11.31
C PHE A 240 21.49 -18.38 -12.06
N PRO A 241 20.54 -17.53 -11.63
CA PRO A 241 19.22 -17.47 -12.26
C PRO A 241 19.32 -17.00 -13.71
N GLN A 242 18.51 -17.57 -14.60
CA GLN A 242 18.47 -17.15 -16.01
C GLN A 242 17.78 -15.79 -16.14
N LEU A 243 18.58 -14.72 -16.14
CA LEU A 243 18.12 -13.32 -16.16
C LEU A 243 18.21 -12.67 -17.55
N SER A 244 18.49 -13.46 -18.58
CA SER A 244 18.72 -13.00 -19.96
C SER A 244 17.47 -12.42 -20.64
N ALA A 245 16.27 -12.67 -20.11
CA ALA A 245 15.02 -12.16 -20.64
C ALA A 245 14.89 -10.62 -20.52
N SER A 246 15.48 -10.03 -19.48
CA SER A 246 15.44 -8.58 -19.26
C SER A 246 16.68 -7.90 -19.82
N LYS A 247 16.47 -6.80 -20.56
CA LYS A 247 17.51 -6.02 -21.24
C LYS A 247 17.79 -4.65 -20.59
N LYS A 248 17.15 -4.34 -19.46
CA LYS A 248 17.20 -3.00 -18.83
C LYS A 248 17.40 -3.07 -17.32
N TRP A 249 18.34 -3.89 -16.89
CA TRP A 249 18.69 -4.00 -15.48
C TRP A 249 19.19 -2.67 -14.94
N ARG A 250 18.68 -2.28 -13.77
CA ARG A 250 19.09 -1.09 -13.00
C ARG A 250 19.88 -1.50 -11.76
N SER A 251 19.45 -2.59 -11.13
CA SER A 251 20.04 -3.12 -9.89
C SER A 251 19.91 -4.65 -9.88
N LEU A 252 21.01 -5.33 -9.60
CA LEU A 252 21.05 -6.78 -9.39
C LEU A 252 21.94 -7.07 -8.19
N ILE A 253 21.32 -7.46 -7.09
CA ILE A 253 22.02 -7.80 -5.85
C ILE A 253 21.67 -9.24 -5.49
N LEU A 254 22.67 -10.12 -5.59
CA LEU A 254 22.61 -11.51 -5.16
C LEU A 254 23.72 -11.75 -4.14
N ARG A 255 23.40 -11.70 -2.85
CA ARG A 255 24.41 -11.79 -1.77
C ARG A 255 24.15 -13.00 -0.89
N ASN A 256 25.19 -13.79 -0.61
CA ASN A 256 25.09 -14.93 0.31
C ASN A 256 23.95 -15.91 -0.06
N CYS A 257 23.80 -16.19 -1.36
CA CYS A 257 22.78 -17.10 -1.89
C CYS A 257 23.33 -18.50 -2.25
N GLY A 258 24.54 -18.85 -1.82
CA GLY A 258 25.17 -20.13 -2.20
C GLY A 258 25.27 -20.35 -3.72
N LEU A 259 25.48 -19.26 -4.48
CA LEU A 259 25.64 -19.30 -5.93
C LEU A 259 26.85 -20.19 -6.30
N SER A 260 26.59 -21.14 -7.20
CA SER A 260 27.60 -22.04 -7.76
C SER A 260 27.73 -21.82 -9.28
N GLY A 261 28.90 -22.16 -9.81
CA GLY A 261 29.26 -21.89 -11.21
C GLY A 261 29.85 -20.48 -11.41
N GLY A 262 30.19 -20.17 -12.66
CA GLY A 262 30.66 -18.83 -13.06
C GLY A 262 29.52 -17.84 -13.23
N ILE A 263 29.83 -16.55 -13.11
CA ILE A 263 28.90 -15.47 -13.47
C ILE A 263 28.65 -15.56 -14.99
N PRO A 264 27.39 -15.67 -15.45
CA PRO A 264 27.10 -15.78 -16.88
C PRO A 264 27.52 -14.53 -17.66
N GLU A 265 28.08 -14.71 -18.87
CA GLU A 265 28.58 -13.60 -19.69
C GLU A 265 27.53 -12.53 -19.99
N TYR A 266 26.25 -12.91 -20.13
CA TYR A 266 25.18 -11.96 -20.42
C TYR A 266 24.99 -10.90 -19.33
N ILE A 267 25.46 -11.15 -18.10
CA ILE A 267 25.45 -10.15 -17.01
C ILE A 267 26.34 -8.96 -17.34
N GLY A 268 27.45 -9.18 -18.05
CA GLY A 268 28.35 -8.10 -18.47
C GLY A 268 27.71 -7.09 -19.43
N ASN A 269 26.57 -7.43 -20.04
CA ASN A 269 25.80 -6.55 -20.92
C ASN A 269 24.77 -5.71 -20.17
N PHE A 270 24.66 -5.84 -18.85
CA PHE A 270 23.70 -5.08 -18.05
C PHE A 270 24.27 -3.69 -17.71
N ASP A 271 23.47 -2.64 -17.93
CA ASP A 271 23.80 -1.26 -17.53
C ASP A 271 23.57 -1.08 -16.02
N LEU A 272 24.39 -1.76 -15.21
CA LEU A 272 24.27 -1.77 -13.75
C LEU A 272 24.92 -0.51 -13.17
N LYS A 273 24.13 0.30 -12.46
CA LYS A 273 24.66 1.50 -11.79
C LYS A 273 25.51 1.19 -10.56
N TYR A 274 25.34 0.02 -9.95
CA TYR A 274 26.07 -0.41 -8.75
C TYR A 274 26.18 -1.95 -8.75
N LEU A 275 27.42 -2.46 -8.67
CA LEU A 275 27.77 -3.87 -8.51
C LEU A 275 28.31 -4.11 -7.10
#